data_AF-A0A949B4P0-F1
#
_entry.id   AF-A0A949B4P0-F1
#
_cell.length_a   1.000
_cell.length_b   1.000
_cell.length_c   1.000
_cell.angle_alpha   90.00
_cell.angle_beta   90.00
_cell.angle_gamma   90.00
#
_symmetry.space_group_name_H-M   'P 1'
#
loop_
_entity.id
_entity.type
_entity.pdbx_description
1 polymer ?
#
loop_
_entity_poly.entity_id
_entity_poly.type
_entity_poly.pdbx_seq_one_letter_code
_entity_poly.pdbx_strand_id
1 'polypeptide(L)' 'MKFNGRVLIIGCGSVSQCAIPLVLKLIDMPANKVTIMDFVDNRSRVKDALDKGVKYVMEKVTLKNYT' A
#
# COMPACT_ATOMS: atom_id res chain seq x y z
N MET A 1 5.33 1.35 16.39
CA MET A 1 4.71 0.10 16.90
C MET A 1 5.31 -1.08 16.17
N LYS A 2 5.84 -2.09 16.86
CA LYS A 2 6.37 -3.30 16.20
C LYS A 2 5.22 -4.15 15.67
N PHE A 3 5.23 -4.45 14.37
CA PHE A 3 4.21 -5.29 13.74
C PHE A 3 4.88 -6.32 12.81
N ASN A 4 4.72 -7.59 13.14
CA ASN A 4 5.40 -8.67 12.42
C ASN A 4 4.64 -9.17 11.18
N GLY A 5 3.38 -8.75 11.01
CA GLY A 5 2.49 -9.16 9.91
C GLY A 5 2.77 -8.42 8.60
N ARG A 6 1.76 -8.41 7.72
CA ARG A 6 1.77 -7.68 6.43
C ARG A 6 0.63 -6.65 6.42
N VAL A 7 0.82 -5.57 5.67
CA VAL A 7 -0.20 -4.52 5.50
C VAL A 7 -0.65 -4.50 4.04
N LEU A 8 -1.95 -4.60 3.83
CA LEU A 8 -2.59 -4.38 2.53
C LEU A 8 -3.38 -3.08 2.60
N ILE A 9 -3.06 -2.15 1.70
CA ILE A 9 -3.79 -0.89 1.51
C ILE A 9 -4.58 -1.03 0.22
N ILE A 10 -5.91 -1.01 0.31
CA ILE A 10 -6.80 -1.10 -0.86
C ILE A 10 -7.24 0.32 -1.24
N GLY A 11 -6.92 0.71 -2.47
CA GLY A 11 -7.09 2.05 -3.01
C GLY A 11 -5.86 2.94 -2.79
N CYS A 12 -5.55 3.76 -3.80
CA CYS A 12 -4.45 4.71 -3.83
C CYS A 12 -4.95 6.14 -4.15
N GLY A 13 -6.13 6.49 -3.64
CA GLY A 13 -6.72 7.83 -3.71
C GLY A 13 -6.06 8.84 -2.76
N SER A 14 -6.67 10.02 -2.61
CA SER A 14 -6.14 11.12 -1.78
C SER A 14 -5.87 10.71 -0.32
N VAL A 15 -6.80 9.96 0.29
CA VAL A 15 -6.67 9.51 1.68
C VAL A 15 -5.50 8.56 1.85
N SER A 16 -5.36 7.56 0.98
CA SER A 16 -4.27 6.61 1.03
C SER A 16 -2.90 7.28 0.84
N GLN A 17 -2.80 8.26 -0.07
CA GLN A 17 -1.56 9.02 -0.30
C GLN A 17 -1.09 9.75 0.96
N CYS A 18 -2.01 10.29 1.76
CA CYS A 18 -1.68 10.90 3.06
C CYS A 18 -1.34 9.84 4.13
N ALA A 19 -1.98 8.67 4.09
CA ALA A 19 -1.80 7.62 5.09
C ALA A 19 -0.48 6.83 4.90
N ILE A 20 -0.07 6.54 3.66
CA ILE A 20 1.10 5.70 3.36
C ILE A 20 2.39 6.22 4.05
N PRO A 21 2.73 7.52 4.00
CA PRO A 21 3.90 8.04 4.72
C PRO A 21 3.81 7.82 6.23
N LEU A 22 2.62 7.94 6.82
CA LEU A 22 2.39 7.74 8.25
C LEU A 22 2.55 6.26 8.62
N VAL A 23 2.02 5.35 7.81
CA VAL A 23 2.19 3.89 7.97
C VAL A 23 3.67 3.53 7.97
N LEU A 24 4.44 4.01 6.99
CA LEU A 24 5.88 3.74 6.89
C LEU A 24 6.70 4.39 8.01
N LYS A 25 6.21 5.46 8.64
CA LYS A 25 6.91 6.16 9.73
C LYS A 25 6.59 5.58 11.11
N LEU A 26 5.34 5.21 11.35
CA LEU A 26 4.85 4.86 12.69
C LEU A 26 4.85 3.36 12.96
N ILE A 27 4.75 2.54 11.91
CA ILE A 27 4.79 1.09 12.05
C ILE A 27 6.20 0.60 11.78
N ASP A 28 6.78 -0.03 12.80
CA ASP A 28 8.11 -0.62 12.76
C ASP A 28 8.01 -1.98 12.05
N MET A 29 8.17 -1.93 10.72
CA MET A 29 8.27 -3.09 9.83
C MET A 29 9.06 -2.73 8.55
N PRO A 30 9.63 -3.73 7.85
CA PRO A 30 10.19 -3.53 6.52
C PRO A 30 9.12 -3.09 5.50
N ALA A 31 9.43 -2.10 4.67
CA ALA A 31 8.49 -1.56 3.67
C ALA A 31 8.03 -2.62 2.64
N ASN A 32 8.83 -3.66 2.37
CA ASN A 32 8.46 -4.77 1.49
C ASN A 32 7.33 -5.68 2.01
N LYS A 33 6.89 -5.48 3.27
CA LYS A 33 5.71 -6.10 3.86
C LYS A 33 4.42 -5.27 3.68
N VAL A 34 4.53 -4.08 3.10
CA VAL A 34 3.39 -3.24 2.73
C VAL A 34 3.08 -3.43 1.25
N THR A 35 1.80 -3.64 0.92
CA THR A 35 1.31 -3.74 -0.46
C THR A 35 0.17 -2.75 -0.66
N ILE A 36 0.25 -1.95 -1.72
CA ILE A 36 -0.82 -1.08 -2.21
C ILE A 36 -1.50 -1.81 -3.37
N MET A 37 -2.83 -1.88 -3.34
CA MET A 37 -3.64 -2.40 -4.42
C MET A 37 -4.57 -1.32 -4.94
N ASP A 38 -4.53 -1.03 -6.24
CA ASP A 38 -5.50 -0.16 -6.91
C ASP A 38 -5.73 -0.67 -8.32
N PHE A 39 -6.88 -0.37 -8.91
CA PHE A 39 -7.18 -0.67 -10.32
C PHE A 39 -6.83 0.49 -11.26
N VAL A 40 -6.49 1.67 -10.72
CA VAL A 40 -5.98 2.84 -11.44
C VAL A 40 -4.49 3.00 -11.17
N ASP A 41 -3.71 3.30 -12.21
CA ASP A 41 -2.27 3.53 -12.07
C ASP A 41 -1.98 4.86 -11.34
N ASN A 42 -1.76 4.75 -10.03
CA ASN A 42 -1.38 5.87 -9.17
C ASN A 42 0.08 5.78 -8.71
N ARG A 43 0.92 4.94 -9.34
CA ARG A 43 2.30 4.67 -8.90
C ARG A 43 3.15 5.94 -8.80
N SER A 44 2.96 6.88 -9.73
CA SER A 44 3.64 8.18 -9.72
C SER A 44 3.36 9.00 -8.46
N ARG A 45 2.17 8.87 -7.87
CA ARG A 45 1.73 9.60 -6.68
C ARG A 45 2.28 9.03 -5.37
N VAL A 46 2.88 7.84 -5.42
CA VAL A 46 3.43 7.12 -4.27
C VAL A 46 4.87 6.66 -4.52
N LYS A 47 5.58 7.31 -5.45
CA LYS A 47 6.93 6.92 -5.89
C LYS A 47 7.89 6.72 -4.70
N ASP A 48 7.89 7.63 -3.73
CA ASP A 48 8.73 7.53 -2.54
C ASP A 48 8.48 6.27 -1.71
N ALA A 49 7.25 5.77 -1.68
CA ALA A 49 6.92 4.52 -1.01
C ALA A 49 7.43 3.31 -1.80
N LEU A 50 7.28 3.35 -3.13
CA LEU A 50 7.78 2.28 -4.02
C LEU A 50 9.30 2.18 -3.98
N ASP A 51 9.99 3.32 -3.98
CA ASP A 51 11.46 3.37 -3.87
C ASP A 51 11.96 2.81 -2.52
N LYS A 52 11.14 2.89 -1.46
CA LYS A 52 11.42 2.25 -0.16
C LYS A 52 11.15 0.74 -0.15
N GLY A 53 10.56 0.19 -1.21
CA GLY A 53 10.26 -1.23 -1.35
C GLY A 53 8.81 -1.62 -1.11
N VAL A 54 7.88 -0.66 -0.97
CA VAL A 54 6.44 -0.96 -0.94
C VAL A 54 6.02 -1.61 -2.26
N LYS A 55 5.22 -2.67 -2.18
CA LYS A 55 4.72 -3.37 -3.37
C LYS A 55 3.48 -2.66 -3.91
N TYR A 56 3.29 -2.70 -5.21
CA TYR A 56 2.10 -2.19 -5.88
C TYR A 56 1.51 -3.26 -6.79
N VAL A 57 0.22 -3.53 -6.65
CA VAL A 57 -0.51 -4.47 -7.51
C VAL A 57 -1.68 -3.75 -8.17
N MET A 58 -1.78 -3.93 -9.49
CA MET A 58 -2.84 -3.35 -10.31
C MET A 58 -4.02 -4.32 -10.36
N GLU A 59 -4.85 -4.32 -9.32
CA GLU A 59 -5.92 -5.30 -9.13
C GLU A 59 -7.21 -4.65 -8.64
N LYS A 60 -8.34 -5.27 -8.97
CA LYS A 60 -9.68 -4.82 -8.56
C LYS A 60 -10.34 -5.89 -7.69
N VAL A 61 -10.87 -5.50 -6.54
CA VAL A 61 -11.81 -6.36 -5.81
C VAL A 61 -13.11 -6.44 -6.61
N THR A 62 -13.52 -7.65 -6.91
CA THR A 62 -14.73 -8.01 -7.64
C THR A 62 -15.43 -9.12 -6.86
N LEU A 63 -16.69 -9.41 -7.18
CA LEU A 63 -17.39 -10.53 -6.56
C LEU A 63 -16.66 -11.88 -6.77
N LYS A 64 -15.90 -12.02 -7.88
CA LYS A 64 -15.18 -13.25 -8.23
C LYS A 64 -13.95 -13.54 -7.36
N ASN A 65 -13.38 -12.52 -6.69
CA ASN A 65 -12.16 -12.64 -5.87
C ASN A 65 -12.37 -12.14 -4.43
N TYR A 66 -13.63 -12.12 -3.97
CA TYR A 66 -14.03 -11.66 -2.63
C TYR A 66 -14.08 -12.79 -1.58
N THR A 67 -13.94 -14.05 -2.01
CA THR A 67 -13.95 -15.28 -1.20
C THR A 67 -12.59 -15.94 -1.20
#